data_AF-A0A6P1DXL9-F1
#
_entry.id   AF-A0A6P1DXL9-F1
#
_cell.length_a   1.000
_cell.length_b   1.000
_cell.length_c   1.000
_cell.angle_alpha   90.00
_cell.angle_beta   90.00
_cell.angle_gamma   90.00
#
_symmetry.space_group_name_H-M   'P 1'
#
loop_
_entity.id
_entity.type
_entity.pdbx_description
1 polymer ?
#
loop_
_entity_poly.entity_id
_entity_poly.type
_entity_poly.pdbx_seq_one_letter_code
_entity_poly.pdbx_strand_id
1 'polypeptide(L)'
;MHLDATTMEFTSAGHLILQLPAPLPVRLRYAPWEQGMRVSLWTAKDWAEERLDPGLPLLQAAASNPEGTALQGFVERIPARPKTSARRYRYLQTSMLQWSARTRSGAELLEQAPTLLWLLLDKAIRKQWSDKAIAGMLSRRRADTLLYLTGRRSEAMVKFLNRVALCQGDLTELHTLKRFLRESNAWQSMTHFQRIPIHLLEVLRRYPELAGTQLLREIADLKATHVLDGVTQIRHAFPLWRDTLNLGTLLNISDAPQALAHCTSFEAVQRLHDRWMNRLNRRSHLITAGRNLFPAPPIPGNAVIHPILTEEDLRAEGVLMNHCVASYAARVRRGESYLYRLLQPQRATIEIRLTGSKPVIGQFKLAHNQAPDDASRAVVHQWLREDGHAAPDS
;
A
#
# COMPACT_ATOMS: atom_id res chain seq x y z
N MET A 1 -15.86 -1.56 -17.68
CA MET A 1 -17.15 -2.13 -18.10
C MET A 1 -17.74 -1.15 -19.11
N HIS A 2 -17.82 -1.56 -20.37
CA HIS A 2 -18.54 -0.82 -21.39
C HIS A 2 -19.99 -1.28 -21.34
N LEU A 3 -20.93 -0.37 -21.09
CA LEU A 3 -22.34 -0.68 -21.20
C LEU A 3 -22.77 -0.32 -22.64
N ASP A 4 -23.40 -1.26 -23.34
CA ASP A 4 -23.85 -1.06 -24.71
C ASP A 4 -25.09 -0.15 -24.74
N ALA A 5 -25.03 0.93 -25.49
CA ALA A 5 -26.12 1.89 -25.61
C ALA A 5 -27.41 1.26 -26.17
N THR A 6 -27.30 0.20 -26.98
CA THR A 6 -28.44 -0.50 -27.58
C THR A 6 -29.23 -1.33 -26.57
N THR A 7 -28.66 -1.61 -25.39
CA THR A 7 -29.32 -2.37 -24.33
C THR A 7 -29.90 -1.48 -23.23
N MET A 8 -30.08 -0.19 -23.54
CA MET A 8 -30.56 0.82 -22.60
C MET A 8 -31.79 1.53 -23.14
N GLU A 9 -32.75 1.78 -22.26
CA GLU A 9 -33.96 2.54 -22.59
C GLU A 9 -34.17 3.63 -21.54
N PHE A 10 -34.47 4.84 -22.01
CA PHE A 10 -34.88 5.95 -21.16
C PHE A 10 -36.36 6.24 -21.40
N THR A 11 -37.19 5.90 -20.41
CA THR A 11 -38.65 5.97 -20.53
C THR A 11 -39.15 7.41 -20.42
N SER A 12 -40.35 7.69 -20.94
CA SER A 12 -41.04 8.98 -20.77
C SER A 12 -41.28 9.36 -19.30
N ALA A 13 -41.45 8.35 -18.44
CA ALA A 13 -41.56 8.50 -16.99
C ALA A 13 -40.22 8.79 -16.29
N GLY A 14 -39.12 8.95 -17.03
CA GLY A 14 -37.79 9.28 -16.50
C GLY A 14 -37.02 8.11 -15.88
N HIS A 15 -37.47 6.87 -16.08
CA HIS A 15 -36.73 5.68 -15.66
C HIS A 15 -35.66 5.31 -16.68
N LEU A 16 -34.50 4.88 -16.20
CA LEU A 16 -33.49 4.20 -16.99
C LEU A 16 -33.65 2.68 -16.83
N ILE A 17 -33.83 1.98 -17.93
CA ILE A 17 -33.86 0.52 -17.98
C ILE A 17 -32.55 0.05 -18.61
N LEU A 18 -31.84 -0.84 -17.93
CA LEU A 18 -30.62 -1.47 -18.41
C LEU A 18 -30.85 -2.96 -18.59
N GLN A 19 -30.57 -3.47 -19.78
CA GLN A 19 -30.52 -4.90 -20.05
C GLN A 19 -29.05 -5.33 -20.11
N LEU A 20 -28.60 -6.05 -19.08
CA LEU A 20 -27.25 -6.58 -19.05
C LEU A 20 -27.24 -7.95 -19.72
N PRO A 21 -26.34 -8.19 -20.70
CA PRO A 21 -26.21 -9.49 -21.34
C PRO A 21 -25.54 -10.52 -20.41
N ALA A 22 -25.35 -11.74 -20.90
CA ALA A 22 -24.68 -12.86 -20.21
C ALA A 22 -23.37 -12.46 -19.47
N PRO A 23 -23.00 -13.15 -18.38
CA PRO A 23 -23.45 -14.48 -17.95
C PRO A 23 -24.73 -14.51 -17.09
N LEU A 24 -25.21 -13.36 -16.61
CA LEU A 24 -26.47 -13.26 -15.87
C LEU A 24 -27.34 -12.21 -16.56
N PRO A 25 -28.24 -12.61 -17.47
CA PRO A 25 -29.12 -11.67 -18.13
C PRO A 25 -30.05 -11.04 -17.10
N VAL A 26 -29.72 -9.82 -16.68
CA VAL A 26 -30.51 -9.08 -15.69
C VAL A 26 -31.02 -7.80 -16.32
N ARG A 27 -32.28 -7.49 -16.03
CA ARG A 27 -32.88 -6.21 -16.42
C ARG A 27 -33.06 -5.38 -15.17
N LEU A 28 -32.39 -4.24 -15.12
CA LEU A 28 -32.42 -3.29 -14.00
C LEU A 28 -33.23 -2.07 -14.42
N ARG A 29 -34.01 -1.53 -13.50
CA ARG A 29 -34.73 -0.26 -13.66
C ARG A 29 -34.32 0.69 -12.56
N TYR A 30 -33.77 1.84 -12.96
CA TYR A 30 -33.48 2.95 -12.06
C TYR A 30 -34.64 3.96 -12.14
N ALA A 31 -35.24 4.24 -10.99
CA ALA A 31 -36.19 5.34 -10.86
C ALA A 31 -35.48 6.70 -11.03
N PRO A 32 -36.21 7.77 -11.43
CA PRO A 32 -35.64 9.10 -11.52
C PRO A 32 -35.16 9.63 -10.15
N TRP A 33 -34.38 10.71 -10.17
CA TRP A 33 -33.78 11.30 -8.97
C TRP A 33 -34.83 11.67 -7.92
N GLU A 34 -35.94 12.26 -8.35
CA GLU A 34 -37.06 12.71 -7.51
C GLU A 34 -37.76 11.55 -6.79
N GLN A 35 -37.62 10.34 -7.31
CA GLN A 35 -38.14 9.10 -6.71
C GLN A 35 -37.07 8.32 -5.92
N GLY A 36 -35.93 8.97 -5.63
CA GLY A 36 -34.88 8.42 -4.78
C GLY A 36 -33.91 7.47 -5.49
N MET A 37 -33.89 7.45 -6.83
CA MET A 37 -33.04 6.57 -7.64
C MET A 37 -33.16 5.07 -7.28
N ARG A 38 -34.31 4.63 -6.80
CA ARG A 38 -34.52 3.22 -6.42
C ARG A 38 -34.21 2.30 -7.61
N VAL A 39 -33.57 1.18 -7.32
CA VAL A 39 -33.28 0.15 -8.32
C VAL A 39 -34.31 -0.95 -8.17
N SER A 40 -34.83 -1.43 -9.29
CA SER A 40 -35.65 -2.63 -9.34
C SER A 40 -35.02 -3.64 -10.29
N LEU A 41 -35.10 -4.91 -9.93
CA LEU A 41 -34.74 -6.04 -10.80
C LEU A 41 -36.02 -6.59 -11.45
N TRP A 42 -35.96 -6.87 -12.74
CA TRP A 42 -37.02 -7.61 -13.41
C TRP A 42 -36.97 -9.07 -12.96
N THR A 43 -38.05 -9.52 -12.35
CA THR A 43 -38.28 -10.92 -12.01
C THR A 43 -39.11 -11.59 -13.11
N ALA A 44 -39.46 -12.87 -12.98
CA ALA A 44 -40.17 -13.63 -14.01
C ALA A 44 -41.44 -12.94 -14.57
N LYS A 45 -42.09 -12.06 -13.78
CA LYS A 45 -43.31 -11.34 -14.21
C LYS A 45 -43.41 -9.88 -13.77
N ASP A 46 -42.58 -9.40 -12.85
CA ASP A 46 -42.73 -8.05 -12.29
C ASP A 46 -41.40 -7.43 -11.82
N TRP A 47 -41.40 -6.12 -11.58
CA TRP A 47 -40.29 -5.38 -10.99
C TRP A 47 -40.29 -5.51 -9.47
N ALA A 48 -39.25 -6.17 -8.93
CA ALA A 48 -39.01 -6.21 -7.49
C ALA A 48 -37.94 -5.17 -7.11
N GLU A 49 -38.12 -4.46 -6.00
CA GLU A 49 -37.10 -3.54 -5.50
C GLU A 49 -35.81 -4.30 -5.11
N GLU A 50 -34.68 -3.85 -5.65
CA GLU A 50 -33.36 -4.37 -5.34
C GLU A 50 -32.69 -3.46 -4.30
N ARG A 51 -32.26 -4.06 -3.19
CA ARG A 51 -31.63 -3.34 -2.07
C ARG A 51 -30.12 -3.36 -2.14
N LEU A 52 -29.54 -4.30 -2.89
CA LEU A 52 -28.11 -4.39 -3.09
C LEU A 52 -27.66 -3.40 -4.15
N ASP A 53 -26.43 -2.90 -3.99
CA ASP A 53 -25.82 -2.11 -5.05
C ASP A 53 -25.58 -3.01 -6.27
N PRO A 54 -26.05 -2.62 -7.47
CA PRO A 54 -25.85 -3.43 -8.67
C PRO A 54 -24.39 -3.43 -9.14
N GLY A 55 -23.48 -2.68 -8.48
CA GLY A 55 -22.07 -2.63 -8.81
C GLY A 55 -21.77 -1.87 -10.11
N LEU A 56 -22.75 -1.13 -10.63
CA LEU A 56 -22.63 -0.37 -11.87
C LEU A 56 -22.16 1.07 -11.56
N PRO A 57 -20.94 1.47 -11.98
CA PRO A 57 -20.44 2.83 -11.87
C PRO A 57 -21.08 3.72 -12.95
N LEU A 58 -22.37 4.04 -12.79
CA LEU A 58 -23.20 4.79 -13.76
C LEU A 58 -22.52 6.06 -14.28
N LEU A 59 -21.89 6.85 -13.41
CA LEU A 59 -21.29 8.13 -13.79
C LEU A 59 -20.06 7.94 -14.68
N GLN A 60 -19.25 6.91 -14.42
CA GLN A 60 -18.11 6.57 -15.27
C GLN A 60 -18.58 5.91 -16.57
N ALA A 61 -19.61 5.07 -16.51
CA ALA A 61 -20.19 4.45 -17.70
C ALA A 61 -20.79 5.51 -18.64
N ALA A 62 -21.52 6.50 -18.10
CA ALA A 62 -22.08 7.60 -18.90
C ALA A 62 -20.98 8.42 -19.59
N ALA A 63 -19.87 8.68 -18.91
CA ALA A 63 -18.74 9.42 -19.46
C ALA A 63 -18.00 8.67 -20.59
N SER A 64 -18.17 7.35 -20.69
CA SER A 64 -17.61 6.52 -21.78
C SER A 64 -18.62 6.22 -22.89
N ASN A 65 -19.89 6.61 -22.72
CA ASN A 65 -20.92 6.43 -23.74
C ASN A 65 -21.02 7.66 -24.66
N PRO A 66 -21.41 7.49 -25.94
CA PRO A 66 -21.69 8.59 -26.85
C PRO A 66 -22.73 9.58 -26.31
N GLU A 67 -22.67 10.81 -26.81
CA GLU A 67 -23.67 11.83 -26.51
C GLU A 67 -25.08 11.42 -26.95
N GLY A 68 -26.10 11.79 -26.16
CA GLY A 68 -27.51 11.51 -26.46
C GLY A 68 -27.98 10.09 -26.16
N THR A 69 -27.16 9.25 -25.52
CA THR A 69 -27.59 7.91 -25.07
C THR A 69 -28.56 7.99 -23.89
N ALA A 70 -29.40 6.95 -23.74
CA ALA A 70 -30.35 6.82 -22.62
C ALA A 70 -29.69 6.99 -21.24
N LEU A 71 -28.48 6.43 -21.06
CA LEU A 71 -27.71 6.56 -19.82
C LEU A 71 -27.23 7.99 -19.58
N GLN A 72 -26.78 8.71 -20.61
CA GLN A 72 -26.41 10.11 -20.46
C GLN A 72 -27.62 10.96 -20.06
N GLY A 73 -28.75 10.83 -20.77
CA GLY A 73 -29.97 11.57 -20.44
C GLY A 73 -30.46 11.32 -19.02
N PHE A 74 -30.31 10.08 -18.52
CA PHE A 74 -30.59 9.76 -17.12
C PHE A 74 -29.61 10.43 -16.15
N VAL A 75 -28.30 10.35 -16.41
CA VAL A 75 -27.25 10.93 -15.53
C VAL A 75 -27.27 12.46 -15.53
N GLU A 76 -27.72 13.10 -16.60
CA GLU A 76 -27.89 14.55 -16.67
C GLU A 76 -28.93 15.06 -15.67
N ARG A 77 -30.00 14.30 -15.44
CA ARG A 77 -31.05 14.61 -14.46
C ARG A 77 -30.59 14.48 -13.01
N ILE A 78 -29.45 13.84 -12.74
CA ILE A 78 -28.86 13.80 -11.40
C ILE A 78 -28.27 15.19 -11.07
N PRO A 79 -28.65 15.79 -9.92
CA PRO A 79 -28.15 17.11 -9.53
C PRO A 79 -26.61 17.18 -9.46
N ALA A 80 -26.06 18.33 -9.87
CA ALA A 80 -24.63 18.52 -10.07
C ALA A 80 -23.77 18.22 -8.83
N ARG A 81 -24.24 18.57 -7.63
CA ARG A 81 -23.48 18.41 -6.38
C ARG A 81 -23.30 16.94 -5.96
N PRO A 82 -24.37 16.12 -5.79
CA PRO A 82 -24.24 14.67 -5.60
C PRO A 82 -23.45 13.99 -6.71
N LYS A 83 -23.73 14.34 -7.97
CA LYS A 83 -23.03 13.79 -9.15
C LYS A 83 -21.52 14.00 -9.06
N THR A 84 -21.09 15.23 -8.77
CA THR A 84 -19.66 15.58 -8.64
C THR A 84 -18.99 14.85 -7.48
N SER A 85 -19.67 14.76 -6.34
CA SER A 85 -19.14 14.11 -5.14
C SER A 85 -18.99 12.59 -5.31
N ALA A 86 -19.97 11.94 -5.95
CA ALA A 86 -20.00 10.51 -6.19
C ALA A 86 -19.09 10.05 -7.36
N ARG A 87 -18.70 10.96 -8.27
CA ARG A 87 -17.93 10.64 -9.50
C ARG A 87 -16.60 9.90 -9.24
N ARG A 88 -16.01 10.06 -8.06
CA ARG A 88 -14.74 9.40 -7.71
C ARG A 88 -14.90 7.99 -7.15
N TYR A 89 -16.12 7.54 -6.89
CA TYR A 89 -16.43 6.21 -6.34
C TYR A 89 -16.99 5.34 -7.45
N ARG A 90 -16.42 4.15 -7.65
CA ARG A 90 -16.95 3.13 -8.57
C ARG A 90 -17.73 2.08 -7.82
N TYR A 91 -17.19 1.60 -6.69
CA TYR A 91 -17.88 0.66 -5.82
C TYR A 91 -18.91 1.39 -4.95
N LEU A 92 -20.14 0.87 -4.88
CA LEU A 92 -21.27 1.45 -4.13
C LEU A 92 -21.74 2.83 -4.62
N GLN A 93 -21.41 3.22 -5.86
CA GLN A 93 -21.79 4.53 -6.39
C GLN A 93 -23.32 4.71 -6.41
N THR A 94 -24.05 3.67 -6.82
CA THR A 94 -25.52 3.70 -6.89
C THR A 94 -26.11 3.92 -5.49
N SER A 95 -25.62 3.18 -4.50
CA SER A 95 -26.06 3.31 -3.10
C SER A 95 -25.80 4.71 -2.55
N MET A 96 -24.63 5.30 -2.84
CA MET A 96 -24.31 6.67 -2.42
C MET A 96 -25.28 7.69 -3.03
N LEU A 97 -25.60 7.55 -4.32
CA LEU A 97 -26.56 8.42 -5.01
C LEU A 97 -27.99 8.21 -4.49
N GLN A 98 -28.43 6.97 -4.29
CA GLN A 98 -29.75 6.64 -3.74
C GLN A 98 -29.96 7.27 -2.36
N TRP A 99 -29.03 7.08 -1.43
CA TRP A 99 -29.16 7.65 -0.09
C TRP A 99 -29.11 9.17 -0.09
N SER A 100 -28.38 9.77 -1.04
CA SER A 100 -28.42 11.21 -1.29
C SER A 100 -29.73 11.71 -1.88
N ALA A 101 -30.39 10.92 -2.74
CA ALA A 101 -31.67 11.29 -3.34
C ALA A 101 -32.83 11.14 -2.35
N ARG A 102 -32.73 10.15 -1.45
CA ARG A 102 -33.81 9.76 -0.51
C ARG A 102 -33.80 10.55 0.79
N THR A 103 -32.63 11.07 1.21
CA THR A 103 -32.49 11.70 2.54
C THR A 103 -31.61 12.93 2.48
N ARG A 104 -32.02 13.99 3.20
CA ARG A 104 -31.21 15.20 3.37
C ARG A 104 -29.86 14.90 4.03
N SER A 105 -29.85 14.09 5.09
CA SER A 105 -28.60 13.71 5.79
C SER A 105 -27.65 12.91 4.88
N GLY A 106 -28.18 12.05 4.00
CA GLY A 106 -27.37 11.35 2.99
C GLY A 106 -26.74 12.31 1.99
N ALA A 107 -27.48 13.31 1.51
CA ALA A 107 -26.95 14.33 0.60
C ALA A 107 -25.85 15.18 1.27
N GLU A 108 -26.10 15.65 2.49
CA GLU A 108 -25.14 16.43 3.27
C GLU A 108 -23.86 15.63 3.56
N LEU A 109 -23.98 14.32 3.86
CA LEU A 109 -22.83 13.47 4.12
C LEU A 109 -22.05 13.16 2.82
N LEU A 110 -22.73 12.96 1.70
CA LEU A 110 -22.08 12.79 0.40
C LEU A 110 -21.27 14.03 0.01
N GLU A 111 -21.80 15.23 0.24
CA GLU A 111 -21.14 16.48 -0.12
C GLU A 111 -19.95 16.79 0.81
N GLN A 112 -20.12 16.57 2.12
CA GLN A 112 -19.14 17.03 3.12
C GLN A 112 -18.18 15.95 3.62
N ALA A 113 -18.55 14.67 3.54
CA ALA A 113 -17.70 13.55 3.95
C ALA A 113 -17.98 12.26 3.14
N PRO A 114 -17.77 12.29 1.80
CA PRO A 114 -18.18 11.19 0.92
C PRO A 114 -17.50 9.86 1.26
N THR A 115 -16.24 9.88 1.70
CA THR A 115 -15.52 8.64 2.07
C THR A 115 -16.10 8.01 3.34
N LEU A 116 -16.61 8.83 4.27
CA LEU A 116 -17.29 8.34 5.46
C LEU A 116 -18.64 7.70 5.10
N LEU A 117 -19.41 8.32 4.19
CA LEU A 117 -20.62 7.71 3.64
C LEU A 117 -20.32 6.37 2.97
N TRP A 118 -19.27 6.31 2.15
CA TRP A 118 -18.86 5.10 1.45
C TRP A 118 -18.55 3.94 2.41
N LEU A 119 -17.76 4.21 3.47
CA LEU A 119 -17.45 3.24 4.52
C LEU A 119 -18.70 2.80 5.29
N LEU A 120 -19.62 3.72 5.57
CA LEU A 120 -20.89 3.43 6.25
C LEU A 120 -21.76 2.49 5.42
N LEU A 121 -21.94 2.78 4.13
CA LEU A 121 -22.78 1.98 3.24
C LEU A 121 -22.22 0.58 3.02
N ASP A 122 -20.89 0.42 2.88
CA ASP A 122 -20.28 -0.92 2.84
C ASP A 122 -20.59 -1.73 4.11
N LYS A 123 -20.49 -1.10 5.29
CA LYS A 123 -20.82 -1.78 6.55
C LYS A 123 -22.31 -2.12 6.62
N ALA A 124 -23.18 -1.19 6.24
CA ALA A 124 -24.63 -1.36 6.27
C ALA A 124 -25.10 -2.51 5.36
N ILE A 125 -24.63 -2.55 4.13
CA ILE A 125 -24.98 -3.59 3.14
C ILE A 125 -24.49 -4.96 3.62
N ARG A 126 -23.22 -5.07 4.06
CA ARG A 126 -22.67 -6.34 4.58
C ARG A 126 -23.38 -6.85 5.82
N LYS A 127 -23.92 -5.93 6.64
CA LYS A 127 -24.68 -6.25 7.86
C LYS A 127 -26.19 -6.27 7.63
N GLN A 128 -26.64 -6.14 6.39
CA GLN A 128 -28.04 -6.19 5.99
C GLN A 128 -28.93 -5.25 6.83
N TRP A 129 -28.47 -4.02 7.03
CA TRP A 129 -29.24 -3.04 7.78
C TRP A 129 -30.55 -2.69 7.10
N SER A 130 -31.58 -2.43 7.90
CA SER A 130 -32.82 -1.84 7.41
C SER A 130 -32.60 -0.37 7.02
N ASP A 131 -33.46 0.14 6.14
CA ASP A 131 -33.45 1.55 5.74
C ASP A 131 -33.54 2.50 6.95
N LYS A 132 -34.35 2.14 7.96
CA LYS A 132 -34.47 2.90 9.20
C LYS A 132 -33.14 2.97 9.97
N ALA A 133 -32.40 1.87 10.02
CA ALA A 133 -31.10 1.83 10.68
C ALA A 133 -30.05 2.65 9.92
N ILE A 134 -30.04 2.59 8.59
CA ILE A 134 -29.13 3.41 7.77
C ILE A 134 -29.46 4.89 7.94
N ALA A 135 -30.73 5.28 7.79
CA ALA A 135 -31.18 6.66 7.98
C ALA A 135 -30.82 7.19 9.38
N GLY A 136 -31.04 6.38 10.43
CA GLY A 136 -30.66 6.72 11.80
C GLY A 136 -29.16 6.94 12.00
N MET A 137 -28.30 6.23 11.26
CA MET A 137 -26.85 6.44 11.28
C MET A 137 -26.41 7.65 10.45
N LEU A 138 -27.06 7.91 9.31
CA LEU A 138 -26.78 9.08 8.46
C LEU A 138 -27.05 10.41 9.19
N SER A 139 -28.04 10.44 10.09
CA SER A 139 -28.39 11.63 10.87
C SER A 139 -27.49 11.86 12.10
N ARG A 140 -26.52 10.98 12.38
CA ARG A 140 -25.58 11.16 13.50
C ARG A 140 -24.48 12.16 13.15
N ARG A 141 -23.80 12.66 14.19
CA ARG A 141 -22.56 13.43 14.00
C ARG A 141 -21.50 12.55 13.36
N ARG A 142 -20.66 13.13 12.49
CA ARG A 142 -19.65 12.39 11.70
C ARG A 142 -18.67 11.63 12.57
N ALA A 143 -18.20 12.22 13.68
CA ALA A 143 -17.32 11.53 14.61
C ALA A 143 -18.00 10.33 15.30
N ASP A 144 -19.32 10.34 15.47
CA ASP A 144 -20.07 9.22 16.05
C ASP A 144 -20.27 8.11 15.02
N THR A 145 -20.48 8.47 13.74
CA THR A 145 -20.46 7.52 12.62
C THR A 145 -19.07 6.88 12.47
N LEU A 146 -18.00 7.67 12.58
CA LEU A 146 -16.64 7.17 12.58
C LEU A 146 -16.38 6.23 13.78
N LEU A 147 -16.78 6.61 14.98
CA LEU A 147 -16.69 5.78 16.19
C LEU A 147 -17.33 4.42 15.95
N TYR A 148 -18.51 4.38 15.33
CA TYR A 148 -19.17 3.13 15.01
C TYR A 148 -18.42 2.29 13.96
N LEU A 149 -17.71 2.92 13.03
CA LEU A 149 -16.95 2.23 11.98
C LEU A 149 -15.60 1.70 12.46
N THR A 150 -14.89 2.46 13.29
CA THR A 150 -13.48 2.22 13.63
C THR A 150 -13.23 1.93 15.12
N GLY A 151 -14.25 2.12 15.97
CA GLY A 151 -14.09 2.09 17.43
C GLY A 151 -13.48 3.38 17.99
N ARG A 152 -13.29 4.43 17.18
CA ARG A 152 -12.62 5.66 17.59
C ARG A 152 -13.40 6.91 17.20
N ARG A 153 -13.66 7.77 18.18
CA ARG A 153 -14.30 9.07 17.97
C ARG A 153 -13.23 10.13 17.69
N SER A 154 -13.15 10.66 16.47
CA SER A 154 -12.14 11.65 16.09
C SER A 154 -12.55 12.52 14.90
N GLU A 155 -12.75 13.82 15.13
CA GLU A 155 -13.00 14.81 14.07
C GLU A 155 -11.79 14.98 13.15
N ALA A 156 -10.57 14.88 13.71
CA ALA A 156 -9.33 14.96 12.92
C ALA A 156 -9.22 13.80 11.93
N MET A 157 -9.67 12.60 12.32
CA MET A 157 -9.69 11.44 11.43
C MET A 157 -10.77 11.55 10.34
N VAL A 158 -11.92 12.17 10.63
CA VAL A 158 -12.91 12.54 9.59
C VAL A 158 -12.29 13.51 8.57
N LYS A 159 -11.59 14.55 9.04
CA LYS A 159 -10.88 15.49 8.14
C LYS A 159 -9.77 14.79 7.35
N PHE A 160 -9.07 13.83 7.94
CA PHE A 160 -8.09 12.99 7.24
C PHE A 160 -8.75 12.21 6.09
N LEU A 161 -9.87 11.51 6.34
CA LEU A 161 -10.58 10.76 5.31
C LEU A 161 -10.96 11.62 4.11
N ASN A 162 -11.40 12.86 4.35
CA ASN A 162 -11.77 13.79 3.29
C ASN A 162 -10.59 14.24 2.40
N ARG A 163 -9.36 14.14 2.90
CA ARG A 163 -8.15 14.46 2.14
C ARG A 163 -7.64 13.27 1.34
N VAL A 164 -8.12 12.05 1.61
CA VAL A 164 -7.69 10.87 0.87
C VAL A 164 -8.14 10.96 -0.59
N ALA A 165 -7.17 10.88 -1.49
CA ALA A 165 -7.35 10.86 -2.92
C ALA A 165 -7.32 9.42 -3.42
N LEU A 166 -8.50 8.96 -3.82
CA LEU A 166 -8.75 7.69 -4.47
C LEU A 166 -8.20 7.70 -5.90
N CYS A 167 -7.69 6.57 -6.40
CA CYS A 167 -7.36 6.40 -7.81
C CYS A 167 -8.63 6.06 -8.59
N GLN A 168 -9.41 5.08 -8.12
CA GLN A 168 -10.61 4.57 -8.82
C GLN A 168 -11.86 4.49 -7.93
N GLY A 169 -11.72 4.57 -6.61
CA GLY A 169 -12.81 4.40 -5.65
C GLY A 169 -13.47 3.02 -5.75
N ASP A 170 -12.65 1.99 -5.87
CA ASP A 170 -13.09 0.61 -6.01
C ASP A 170 -13.07 -0.17 -4.68
N LEU A 171 -13.41 -1.46 -4.73
CA LEU A 171 -13.43 -2.32 -3.55
C LEU A 171 -12.03 -2.49 -2.91
N THR A 172 -10.97 -2.50 -3.71
CA THR A 172 -9.58 -2.63 -3.24
C THR A 172 -9.18 -1.42 -2.39
N GLU A 173 -9.51 -0.23 -2.85
CA GLU A 173 -9.27 1.02 -2.14
C GLU A 173 -10.08 1.12 -0.85
N LEU A 174 -11.35 0.69 -0.87
CA LEU A 174 -12.16 0.60 0.33
C LEU A 174 -11.51 -0.31 1.38
N HIS A 175 -11.04 -1.49 0.97
CA HIS A 175 -10.35 -2.43 1.87
C HIS A 175 -9.04 -1.84 2.39
N THR A 176 -8.30 -1.12 1.55
CA THR A 176 -7.07 -0.42 1.94
C THR A 176 -7.35 0.60 3.04
N LEU A 177 -8.39 1.43 2.88
CA LEU A 177 -8.84 2.38 3.90
C LEU A 177 -9.24 1.68 5.20
N LYS A 178 -10.12 0.67 5.14
CA LYS A 178 -10.60 -0.05 6.32
C LYS A 178 -9.45 -0.69 7.10
N ARG A 179 -8.51 -1.31 6.38
CA ARG A 179 -7.32 -1.93 6.96
C ARG A 179 -6.45 -0.89 7.65
N PHE A 180 -6.13 0.20 6.96
CA PHE A 180 -5.30 1.28 7.48
C PHE A 180 -5.89 1.93 8.75
N LEU A 181 -7.20 2.24 8.75
CA LEU A 181 -7.87 2.84 9.90
C LEU A 181 -7.89 1.94 11.15
N ARG A 182 -7.84 0.61 10.96
CA ARG A 182 -7.83 -0.37 12.05
C ARG A 182 -6.42 -0.58 12.61
N GLU A 183 -5.43 -0.64 11.74
CA GLU A 183 -4.10 -1.15 12.06
C GLU A 183 -3.06 -0.05 12.31
N SER A 184 -3.32 1.20 11.92
CA SER A 184 -2.30 2.24 11.91
C SER A 184 -2.74 3.57 12.53
N ASN A 185 -1.82 4.19 13.27
CA ASN A 185 -1.91 5.59 13.73
C ASN A 185 -1.13 6.55 12.82
N ALA A 186 -0.50 6.06 11.75
CA ALA A 186 0.37 6.85 10.88
C ALA A 186 -0.36 8.01 10.16
N TRP A 187 -1.69 8.01 10.13
CA TRP A 187 -2.47 9.16 9.65
C TRP A 187 -2.12 10.48 10.38
N GLN A 188 -1.66 10.40 11.64
CA GLN A 188 -1.25 11.56 12.44
C GLN A 188 -0.01 12.26 11.86
N SER A 189 0.90 11.52 11.23
CA SER A 189 2.07 12.10 10.58
C SER A 189 1.75 12.70 9.21
N MET A 190 0.53 12.52 8.69
CA MET A 190 0.08 12.99 7.38
C MET A 190 -0.71 14.30 7.46
N THR A 191 -0.67 15.00 8.59
CA THR A 191 -1.43 16.24 8.81
C THR A 191 -1.04 17.37 7.87
N HIS A 192 0.20 17.39 7.37
CA HIS A 192 0.71 18.41 6.46
C HIS A 192 0.28 18.23 5.00
N PHE A 193 -0.25 17.07 4.61
CA PHE A 193 -0.73 16.84 3.24
C PHE A 193 -2.10 17.49 3.04
N GLN A 194 -2.26 18.33 2.02
CA GLN A 194 -3.57 18.84 1.62
C GLN A 194 -4.41 17.75 0.95
N ARG A 195 -3.76 16.91 0.15
CA ARG A 195 -4.34 15.76 -0.55
C ARG A 195 -3.43 14.56 -0.32
N ILE A 196 -4.02 13.42 0.06
CA ILE A 196 -3.31 12.22 0.49
C ILE A 196 -3.59 11.11 -0.51
N PRO A 197 -2.67 10.80 -1.44
CA PRO A 197 -2.85 9.67 -2.35
C PRO A 197 -3.05 8.36 -1.59
N ILE A 198 -4.03 7.56 -2.02
CA ILE A 198 -4.41 6.32 -1.33
C ILE A 198 -3.26 5.29 -1.26
N HIS A 199 -2.35 5.29 -2.24
CA HIS A 199 -1.19 4.38 -2.22
C HIS A 199 -0.25 4.64 -1.04
N LEU A 200 -0.22 5.85 -0.48
CA LEU A 200 0.58 6.17 0.71
C LEU A 200 0.11 5.39 1.94
N LEU A 201 -1.17 5.05 2.02
CA LEU A 201 -1.73 4.31 3.15
C LEU A 201 -1.14 2.89 3.16
N GLU A 202 -1.00 2.28 1.99
CA GLU A 202 -0.38 0.97 1.86
C GLU A 202 1.14 1.02 2.04
N VAL A 203 1.81 2.09 1.58
CA VAL A 203 3.23 2.35 1.87
C VAL A 203 3.47 2.40 3.38
N LEU A 204 2.73 3.24 4.12
CA LEU A 204 2.90 3.41 5.56
C LEU A 204 2.49 2.16 6.36
N ARG A 205 1.63 1.31 5.80
CA ARG A 205 1.30 0.02 6.42
C ARG A 205 2.46 -0.98 6.29
N ARG A 206 3.22 -0.96 5.20
CA ARG A 206 4.36 -1.86 4.97
C ARG A 206 5.69 -1.33 5.49
N TYR A 207 5.84 -0.01 5.52
CA TYR A 207 7.05 0.71 5.91
C TYR A 207 6.68 1.81 6.92
N PRO A 208 6.19 1.46 8.12
CA PRO A 208 5.78 2.42 9.15
C PRO A 208 6.90 3.38 9.56
N GLU A 209 8.17 3.00 9.36
CA GLU A 209 9.35 3.82 9.65
C GLU A 209 9.44 5.08 8.78
N LEU A 210 8.72 5.11 7.65
CA LEU A 210 8.62 6.30 6.81
C LEU A 210 7.64 7.34 7.36
N ALA A 211 6.86 7.02 8.40
CA ALA A 211 5.92 7.95 9.00
C ALA A 211 6.64 9.22 9.49
N GLY A 212 6.20 10.38 8.99
CA GLY A 212 6.77 11.68 9.35
C GLY A 212 8.04 12.06 8.60
N THR A 213 8.56 11.21 7.71
CA THR A 213 9.73 11.53 6.87
C THR A 213 9.35 12.42 5.68
N GLN A 214 10.30 13.20 5.18
CA GLN A 214 10.13 14.02 3.97
C GLN A 214 10.07 13.17 2.69
N LEU A 215 10.60 11.94 2.71
CA LEU A 215 10.49 10.96 1.60
C LEU A 215 9.04 10.66 1.21
N LEU A 216 8.09 10.75 2.16
CA LEU A 216 6.68 10.56 1.84
C LEU A 216 6.18 11.55 0.79
N ARG A 217 6.79 12.73 0.65
CA ARG A 217 6.42 13.71 -0.38
C ARG A 217 6.81 13.24 -1.77
N GLU A 218 8.05 12.77 -1.95
CA GLU A 218 8.49 12.17 -3.21
C GLU A 218 7.59 10.99 -3.61
N ILE A 219 7.21 10.14 -2.64
CA ILE A 219 6.31 9.00 -2.89
C ILE A 219 4.88 9.48 -3.18
N ALA A 220 4.44 10.59 -2.58
CA ALA A 220 3.11 11.17 -2.83
C ALA A 220 2.98 11.69 -4.27
N ASP A 221 4.07 12.23 -4.83
CA ASP A 221 4.11 12.82 -6.16
C ASP A 221 4.14 11.78 -7.30
N LEU A 222 4.18 10.49 -6.96
CA LEU A 222 4.04 9.40 -7.92
C LEU A 222 2.67 9.46 -8.61
N LYS A 223 2.68 9.30 -9.95
CA LYS A 223 1.48 9.12 -10.77
C LYS A 223 0.92 7.69 -10.61
N ALA A 224 0.50 7.34 -9.40
CA ALA A 224 -0.05 6.04 -9.08
C ALA A 224 -1.47 5.86 -9.65
N THR A 225 -1.70 4.73 -10.31
CA THR A 225 -3.02 4.30 -10.79
C THR A 225 -3.62 3.21 -9.90
N HIS A 226 -2.79 2.52 -9.10
CA HIS A 226 -3.19 1.48 -8.17
C HIS A 226 -2.60 1.68 -6.77
N VAL A 227 -3.26 1.10 -5.77
CA VAL A 227 -2.85 1.20 -4.35
C VAL A 227 -1.45 0.64 -4.06
N LEU A 228 -0.95 -0.28 -4.89
CA LEU A 228 0.35 -0.93 -4.70
C LEU A 228 1.52 -0.18 -5.35
N ASP A 229 1.27 0.81 -6.21
CA ASP A 229 2.32 1.43 -7.03
C ASP A 229 3.41 2.07 -6.17
N GLY A 230 3.01 2.78 -5.11
CA GLY A 230 3.97 3.36 -4.16
C GLY A 230 4.85 2.31 -3.48
N VAL A 231 4.29 1.15 -3.13
CA VAL A 231 5.05 0.04 -2.55
C VAL A 231 6.01 -0.56 -3.56
N THR A 232 5.55 -0.79 -4.80
CA THR A 232 6.37 -1.32 -5.88
C THR A 232 7.55 -0.41 -6.18
N GLN A 233 7.34 0.89 -6.18
CA GLN A 233 8.39 1.87 -6.41
C GLN A 233 9.48 1.84 -5.33
N ILE A 234 9.08 1.83 -4.05
CA ILE A 234 10.05 1.95 -2.95
C ILE A 234 10.69 0.62 -2.55
N ARG A 235 10.17 -0.54 -2.99
CA ARG A 235 10.68 -1.86 -2.56
C ARG A 235 12.19 -2.02 -2.78
N HIS A 236 12.72 -1.40 -3.82
CA HIS A 236 14.13 -1.51 -4.21
C HIS A 236 15.00 -0.46 -3.51
N ALA A 237 14.43 0.68 -3.14
CA ALA A 237 15.15 1.80 -2.53
C ALA A 237 15.08 1.79 -0.99
N PHE A 238 14.06 1.16 -0.39
CA PHE A 238 13.92 1.05 1.06
C PHE A 238 15.09 0.32 1.76
N PRO A 239 15.71 -0.73 1.17
CA PRO A 239 16.91 -1.33 1.75
C PRO A 239 18.04 -0.31 2.00
N LEU A 240 18.26 0.64 1.07
CA LEU A 240 19.25 1.71 1.23
C LEU A 240 18.93 2.58 2.45
N TRP A 241 17.66 2.95 2.65
CA TRP A 241 17.23 3.73 3.82
C TRP A 241 17.56 2.99 5.12
N ARG A 242 17.25 1.70 5.20
CA ARG A 242 17.55 0.87 6.39
C ARG A 242 19.06 0.69 6.60
N ASP A 243 19.82 0.45 5.54
CA ASP A 243 21.26 0.30 5.61
C ASP A 243 21.93 1.62 6.08
N THR A 244 21.43 2.76 5.60
CA THR A 244 21.87 4.09 6.07
C THR A 244 21.58 4.29 7.56
N LEU A 245 20.40 3.88 8.04
CA LEU A 245 20.07 3.98 9.46
C LEU A 245 21.02 3.14 10.32
N ASN A 246 21.28 1.90 9.90
CA ASN A 246 22.23 1.00 10.58
C ASN A 246 23.64 1.58 10.62
N LEU A 247 24.07 2.23 9.53
CA LEU A 247 25.36 2.90 9.46
C LEU A 247 25.46 4.09 10.43
N GLY A 248 24.39 4.88 10.58
CA GLY A 248 24.31 5.95 11.56
C GLY A 248 24.48 5.43 12.99
N THR A 249 23.79 4.33 13.32
CA THR A 249 23.93 3.63 14.61
C THR A 249 25.36 3.14 14.83
N LEU A 250 25.98 2.49 13.83
CA LEU A 250 27.37 2.00 13.92
C LEU A 250 28.37 3.15 14.17
N LEU A 251 28.11 4.32 13.60
CA LEU A 251 28.93 5.51 13.79
C LEU A 251 28.65 6.26 15.10
N ASN A 252 27.69 5.80 15.91
CA ASN A 252 27.17 6.47 17.11
C ASN A 252 26.68 7.90 16.79
N ILE A 253 25.96 8.07 15.69
CA ILE A 253 25.32 9.33 15.31
C ILE A 253 23.95 9.39 15.99
N SER A 254 23.85 10.14 17.09
CA SER A 254 22.66 10.22 17.95
C SER A 254 21.40 10.68 17.20
N ASP A 255 21.57 11.54 16.20
CA ASP A 255 20.51 12.15 15.39
C ASP A 255 20.32 11.45 14.03
N ALA A 256 20.84 10.24 13.84
CA ALA A 256 20.74 9.52 12.56
C ALA A 256 19.31 9.33 12.04
N PRO A 257 18.31 8.96 12.87
CA PRO A 257 16.92 8.89 12.43
C PRO A 257 16.39 10.23 11.93
N GLN A 258 16.79 11.32 12.60
CA GLN A 258 16.36 12.67 12.23
C GLN A 258 17.04 13.13 10.94
N ALA A 259 18.34 12.88 10.76
CA ALA A 259 19.03 13.16 9.50
C ALA A 259 18.36 12.44 8.31
N LEU A 260 17.99 11.17 8.49
CA LEU A 260 17.25 10.40 7.48
C LEU A 260 15.83 10.92 7.24
N ALA A 261 15.11 11.33 8.29
CA ALA A 261 13.76 11.87 8.16
C ALA A 261 13.73 13.18 7.35
N HIS A 262 14.82 13.93 7.32
CA HIS A 262 14.97 15.15 6.51
C HIS A 262 15.42 14.89 5.06
N CYS A 263 15.76 13.65 4.69
CA CYS A 263 16.02 13.33 3.29
C CYS A 263 14.72 13.49 2.48
N THR A 264 14.77 14.37 1.48
CA THR A 264 13.64 14.66 0.58
C THR A 264 13.52 13.68 -0.57
N SER A 265 14.59 12.92 -0.86
CA SER A 265 14.59 11.89 -1.90
C SER A 265 15.47 10.70 -1.57
N PHE A 266 15.27 9.57 -2.25
CA PHE A 266 16.18 8.42 -2.14
C PHE A 266 17.61 8.75 -2.62
N GLU A 267 17.79 9.70 -3.53
CA GLU A 267 19.11 10.21 -3.89
C GLU A 267 19.76 10.97 -2.71
N ALA A 268 18.97 11.74 -1.93
CA ALA A 268 19.47 12.37 -0.71
C ALA A 268 19.87 11.34 0.35
N VAL A 269 19.14 10.22 0.44
CA VAL A 269 19.52 9.07 1.28
C VAL A 269 20.85 8.49 0.79
N GLN A 270 21.04 8.29 -0.52
CA GLN A 270 22.31 7.80 -1.09
C GLN A 270 23.48 8.74 -0.75
N ARG A 271 23.31 10.06 -0.89
CA ARG A 271 24.36 11.02 -0.52
C ARG A 271 24.68 10.99 0.97
N LEU A 272 23.68 10.80 1.83
CA LEU A 272 23.88 10.66 3.27
C LEU A 272 24.65 9.37 3.59
N HIS A 273 24.22 8.27 2.98
CA HIS A 273 24.87 6.96 3.05
C HIS A 273 26.35 7.05 2.67
N ASP A 274 26.67 7.60 1.50
CA ASP A 274 28.06 7.65 0.99
C ASP A 274 28.98 8.47 1.88
N ARG A 275 28.46 9.59 2.41
CA ARG A 275 29.17 10.43 3.39
C ARG A 275 29.45 9.68 4.69
N TRP A 276 28.48 8.93 5.20
CA TRP A 276 28.67 8.13 6.41
C TRP A 276 29.58 6.92 6.15
N MET A 277 29.52 6.32 4.96
CA MET A 277 30.42 5.24 4.57
C MET A 277 31.87 5.72 4.53
N ASN A 278 32.12 6.87 3.91
CA ASN A 278 33.43 7.51 3.91
C ASN A 278 33.93 7.80 5.33
N ARG A 279 33.05 8.23 6.25
CA ARG A 279 33.41 8.44 7.66
C ARG A 279 33.76 7.13 8.36
N LEU A 280 33.01 6.05 8.12
CA LEU A 280 33.29 4.72 8.67
C LEU A 280 34.64 4.21 8.19
N ASN A 281 34.90 4.30 6.88
CA ASN A 281 36.18 3.90 6.29
C ASN A 281 37.35 4.69 6.88
N ARG A 282 37.20 6.01 7.08
CA ARG A 282 38.22 6.85 7.76
C ARG A 282 38.50 6.44 9.21
N ARG A 283 37.47 6.13 10.01
CA ARG A 283 37.65 5.62 11.39
C ARG A 283 38.30 4.25 11.43
N SER A 284 38.04 3.44 10.40
CA SER A 284 38.51 2.06 10.30
C SER A 284 40.03 1.95 10.15
N HIS A 285 40.69 2.95 9.57
CA HIS A 285 42.15 3.00 9.48
C HIS A 285 42.86 3.25 10.82
N LEU A 286 42.12 3.50 11.92
CA LEU A 286 42.67 3.89 13.23
C LEU A 286 42.55 2.81 14.32
N ILE A 287 41.97 1.63 14.04
CA ILE A 287 41.79 0.56 15.04
C ILE A 287 42.72 -0.61 14.73
N THR A 288 43.70 -0.80 15.61
CA THR A 288 44.69 -1.89 15.66
C THR A 288 44.02 -3.26 15.86
N ALA A 289 44.59 -4.27 15.19
CA ALA A 289 44.17 -5.68 15.16
C ALA A 289 43.83 -6.26 16.53
N GLY A 290 42.65 -6.86 16.64
CA GLY A 290 42.15 -7.60 17.80
C GLY A 290 41.13 -8.62 17.33
N ARG A 291 41.52 -9.90 17.33
CA ARG A 291 40.78 -11.07 16.79
C ARG A 291 39.43 -11.28 17.47
N ASN A 292 38.43 -10.49 17.09
CA ASN A 292 37.04 -10.69 17.52
C ASN A 292 36.38 -11.69 16.56
N LEU A 293 36.31 -12.95 16.98
CA LEU A 293 35.65 -14.02 16.24
C LEU A 293 34.12 -13.89 16.33
N PHE A 294 33.46 -14.08 15.20
CA PHE A 294 32.02 -14.27 15.12
C PHE A 294 31.62 -15.69 15.50
N PRO A 295 30.34 -15.93 15.83
CA PRO A 295 29.79 -17.27 15.98
C PRO A 295 30.04 -18.12 14.73
N ALA A 296 30.18 -19.43 14.93
CA ALA A 296 30.38 -20.37 13.83
C ALA A 296 29.21 -20.28 12.82
N PRO A 297 29.50 -20.21 11.51
CA PRO A 297 28.46 -20.18 10.49
C PRO A 297 27.66 -21.49 10.44
N PRO A 298 26.34 -21.45 10.17
CA PRO A 298 25.48 -22.63 10.15
C PRO A 298 25.74 -23.53 8.95
N ILE A 299 26.40 -22.99 7.91
CA ILE A 299 26.79 -23.74 6.71
C ILE A 299 28.29 -23.55 6.51
N PRO A 300 29.07 -24.64 6.35
CA PRO A 300 30.48 -24.53 6.05
C PRO A 300 30.69 -23.85 4.69
N GLY A 301 31.82 -23.14 4.57
CA GLY A 301 32.28 -22.66 3.28
C GLY A 301 32.83 -23.80 2.40
N ASN A 302 33.07 -23.47 1.14
CA ASN A 302 33.73 -24.33 0.16
C ASN A 302 34.81 -23.54 -0.61
N ALA A 303 35.34 -24.12 -1.70
CA ALA A 303 36.41 -23.50 -2.48
C ALA A 303 36.06 -22.11 -3.06
N VAL A 304 34.77 -21.85 -3.32
CA VAL A 304 34.29 -20.61 -3.96
C VAL A 304 33.47 -19.71 -3.04
N ILE A 305 32.90 -20.24 -1.95
CA ILE A 305 32.10 -19.51 -0.95
C ILE A 305 32.78 -19.62 0.41
N HIS A 306 33.32 -18.52 0.92
CA HIS A 306 34.09 -18.50 2.17
C HIS A 306 33.36 -17.71 3.25
N PRO A 307 33.20 -18.23 4.48
CA PRO A 307 32.58 -17.49 5.56
C PRO A 307 33.48 -16.34 6.03
N ILE A 308 32.85 -15.25 6.46
CA ILE A 308 33.49 -14.12 7.11
C ILE A 308 33.44 -14.36 8.62
N LEU A 309 34.58 -14.70 9.21
CA LEU A 309 34.66 -15.23 10.58
C LEU A 309 35.04 -14.19 11.63
N THR A 310 35.51 -13.02 11.22
CA THR A 310 35.95 -11.96 12.13
C THR A 310 35.31 -10.63 11.76
N GLU A 311 35.21 -9.75 12.74
CA GLU A 311 34.78 -8.37 12.50
C GLU A 311 35.75 -7.61 11.58
N GLU A 312 37.05 -7.94 11.65
CA GLU A 312 38.07 -7.36 10.80
C GLU A 312 37.89 -7.79 9.34
N ASP A 313 37.65 -9.07 9.10
CA ASP A 313 37.36 -9.60 7.76
C ASP A 313 36.07 -8.98 7.21
N LEU A 314 35.06 -8.80 8.06
CA LEU A 314 33.80 -8.18 7.65
C LEU A 314 33.99 -6.71 7.26
N ARG A 315 34.87 -6.01 7.98
CA ARG A 315 35.21 -4.63 7.67
C ARG A 315 36.03 -4.53 6.40
N ALA A 316 37.03 -5.39 6.22
CA ALA A 316 37.84 -5.48 5.01
C ALA A 316 36.96 -5.78 3.78
N GLU A 317 36.01 -6.70 3.93
CA GLU A 317 34.97 -6.98 2.92
C GLU A 317 34.17 -5.73 2.59
N GLY A 318 33.72 -4.99 3.62
CA GLY A 318 32.98 -3.73 3.48
C GLY A 318 33.70 -2.69 2.64
N VAL A 319 35.01 -2.52 2.88
CA VAL A 319 35.88 -1.61 2.13
C VAL A 319 36.07 -2.10 0.71
N LEU A 320 36.45 -3.37 0.52
CA LEU A 320 36.76 -3.95 -0.79
C LEU A 320 35.56 -3.92 -1.74
N MET A 321 34.38 -4.28 -1.23
CA MET A 321 33.14 -4.38 -2.00
C MET A 321 32.35 -3.07 -2.01
N ASN A 322 32.83 -2.05 -1.28
CA ASN A 322 32.19 -0.75 -1.13
C ASN A 322 30.69 -0.86 -0.78
N HIS A 323 30.38 -1.66 0.25
CA HIS A 323 29.02 -1.88 0.73
C HIS A 323 28.93 -1.86 2.27
N CYS A 324 27.73 -1.63 2.81
CA CYS A 324 27.46 -1.44 4.24
C CYS A 324 27.57 -2.71 5.12
N VAL A 325 28.27 -3.74 4.67
CA VAL A 325 28.28 -5.04 5.37
C VAL A 325 28.83 -4.96 6.80
N ALA A 326 29.72 -4.00 7.09
CA ALA A 326 30.24 -3.78 8.43
C ALA A 326 29.13 -3.44 9.46
N SER A 327 27.99 -2.86 9.01
CA SER A 327 26.83 -2.59 9.88
C SER A 327 26.12 -3.86 10.37
N TYR A 328 26.43 -5.02 9.78
CA TYR A 328 25.84 -6.31 10.15
C TYR A 328 26.59 -6.98 11.32
N ALA A 329 27.75 -6.45 11.75
CA ALA A 329 28.58 -7.05 12.80
C ALA A 329 27.78 -7.42 14.07
N ALA A 330 26.89 -6.53 14.53
CA ALA A 330 26.08 -6.80 15.72
C ALA A 330 25.07 -7.95 15.51
N ARG A 331 24.48 -8.06 14.31
CA ARG A 331 23.57 -9.17 13.95
C ARG A 331 24.33 -10.49 13.83
N VAL A 332 25.54 -10.45 13.27
CA VAL A 332 26.42 -11.62 13.18
C VAL A 332 26.84 -12.11 14.57
N ARG A 333 27.24 -11.20 15.48
CA ARG A 333 27.55 -11.58 16.88
C ARG A 333 26.37 -12.25 17.60
N ARG A 334 25.13 -11.85 17.29
CA ARG A 334 23.92 -12.46 17.88
C ARG A 334 23.47 -13.74 17.17
N GLY A 335 24.17 -14.20 16.12
CA GLY A 335 23.75 -15.37 15.34
C GLY A 335 22.50 -15.13 14.48
N GLU A 336 22.07 -13.87 14.32
CA GLU A 336 20.90 -13.53 13.50
C GLU A 336 21.23 -13.51 12.00
N SER A 337 22.51 -13.48 11.65
CA SER A 337 23.00 -13.37 10.27
C SER A 337 24.42 -13.93 10.15
N TYR A 338 24.75 -14.48 9.00
CA TYR A 338 26.07 -15.06 8.72
C TYR A 338 26.49 -14.63 7.33
N LEU A 339 27.73 -14.14 7.21
CA LEU A 339 28.18 -13.48 5.99
C LEU A 339 29.26 -14.30 5.30
N TYR A 340 29.19 -14.36 3.98
CA TYR A 340 30.09 -15.13 3.14
C TYR A 340 30.55 -14.29 1.95
N ARG A 341 31.76 -14.55 1.47
CA ARG A 341 32.29 -14.03 0.21
C ARG A 341 32.19 -15.11 -0.87
N LEU A 342 31.55 -14.81 -1.98
CA LEU A 342 31.59 -15.60 -3.20
C LEU A 342 32.74 -15.08 -4.06
N LEU A 343 33.65 -15.94 -4.49
CA LEU A 343 34.81 -15.57 -5.31
C LEU A 343 34.52 -15.67 -6.82
N GLN A 344 33.70 -16.64 -7.23
CA GLN A 344 33.33 -16.92 -8.61
C GLN A 344 31.89 -17.44 -8.69
N PRO A 345 31.15 -17.24 -9.80
CA PRO A 345 31.60 -16.63 -11.05
C PRO A 345 31.74 -15.10 -10.95
N GLN A 346 30.97 -14.45 -10.08
CA GLN A 346 31.12 -13.04 -9.76
C GLN A 346 31.54 -12.86 -8.30
N ARG A 347 32.48 -11.94 -8.07
CA ARG A 347 32.88 -11.56 -6.70
C ARG A 347 31.72 -10.88 -5.99
N ALA A 348 31.25 -11.47 -4.90
CA ALA A 348 30.04 -11.01 -4.22
C ALA A 348 30.05 -11.29 -2.71
N THR A 349 29.13 -10.66 -1.98
CA THR A 349 28.90 -10.86 -0.55
C THR A 349 27.49 -11.36 -0.34
N ILE A 350 27.36 -12.41 0.47
CA ILE A 350 26.11 -13.13 0.74
C ILE A 350 25.81 -13.03 2.23
N GLU A 351 24.60 -12.61 2.57
CA GLU A 351 24.03 -12.75 3.91
C GLU A 351 23.13 -13.98 3.93
N ILE A 352 23.37 -14.88 4.88
CA ILE A 352 22.50 -15.99 5.23
C ILE A 352 21.81 -15.67 6.56
N ARG A 353 20.49 -15.87 6.61
CA ARG A 353 19.67 -15.78 7.82
C ARG A 353 19.03 -17.13 8.09
N LEU A 354 18.70 -17.39 9.34
CA LEU A 354 17.97 -18.61 9.73
C LEU A 354 16.48 -18.29 9.88
N THR A 355 15.62 -19.07 9.22
CA THR A 355 14.16 -19.04 9.43
C THR A 355 13.75 -20.38 10.03
N GLY A 356 13.65 -20.43 11.37
CA GLY A 356 13.72 -21.71 12.09
C GLY A 356 15.11 -22.32 11.92
N SER A 357 15.19 -23.60 11.55
CA SER A 357 16.45 -24.27 11.21
C SER A 357 16.88 -24.10 9.75
N LYS A 358 16.07 -23.47 8.90
CA LYS A 358 16.34 -23.39 7.46
C LYS A 358 17.15 -22.14 7.11
N PRO A 359 18.32 -22.28 6.45
CA PRO A 359 19.07 -21.14 5.96
C PRO A 359 18.37 -20.54 4.74
N VAL A 360 18.23 -19.21 4.75
CA VAL A 360 17.66 -18.42 3.65
C VAL A 360 18.60 -17.28 3.28
N ILE A 361 18.68 -16.99 1.98
CA ILE A 361 19.45 -15.84 1.48
C ILE A 361 18.75 -14.55 1.95
N GLY A 362 19.47 -13.72 2.67
CA GLY A 362 19.09 -12.34 3.01
C GLY A 362 19.44 -11.40 1.86
N GLN A 363 20.62 -10.79 1.94
CA GLN A 363 21.24 -10.02 0.87
C GLN A 363 22.23 -10.86 0.05
N PHE A 364 22.31 -10.56 -1.25
CA PHE A 364 23.33 -11.11 -2.15
C PHE A 364 23.71 -10.03 -3.15
N LYS A 365 24.93 -9.48 -2.99
CA LYS A 365 25.34 -8.22 -3.62
C LYS A 365 26.77 -8.30 -4.17
N LEU A 366 26.96 -7.76 -5.37
CA LEU A 366 28.29 -7.47 -5.91
C LEU A 366 28.82 -6.17 -5.30
N ALA A 367 29.98 -5.71 -5.77
CA ALA A 367 30.52 -4.41 -5.40
C ALA A 367 29.51 -3.27 -5.66
N HIS A 368 29.50 -2.25 -4.81
CA HIS A 368 28.57 -1.12 -4.89
C HIS A 368 27.07 -1.51 -4.85
N ASN A 369 26.72 -2.59 -4.13
CA ASN A 369 25.34 -3.08 -3.99
C ASN A 369 24.65 -3.49 -5.31
N GLN A 370 25.41 -3.77 -6.37
CA GLN A 370 24.86 -4.27 -7.63
C GLN A 370 24.29 -5.69 -7.47
N ALA A 371 23.39 -6.08 -8.37
CA ALA A 371 22.76 -7.39 -8.34
C ALA A 371 23.66 -8.44 -9.03
N PRO A 372 23.77 -9.66 -8.46
CA PRO A 372 24.45 -10.77 -9.11
C PRO A 372 23.60 -11.33 -10.25
N ASP A 373 24.30 -11.91 -11.24
CA ASP A 373 23.72 -12.62 -12.37
C ASP A 373 23.13 -13.99 -11.99
N ASP A 374 22.43 -14.61 -12.94
CA ASP A 374 21.75 -15.89 -12.72
C ASP A 374 22.73 -17.05 -12.50
N ALA A 375 23.92 -16.99 -13.09
CA ALA A 375 24.98 -17.99 -12.87
C ALA A 375 25.45 -17.98 -11.42
N SER A 376 25.72 -16.79 -10.86
CA SER A 376 26.09 -16.61 -9.46
C SER A 376 24.98 -17.06 -8.51
N ARG A 377 23.72 -16.78 -8.86
CA ARG A 377 22.55 -17.28 -8.12
C ARG A 377 22.47 -18.79 -8.12
N ALA A 378 22.66 -19.43 -9.27
CA ALA A 378 22.62 -20.87 -9.38
C ALA A 378 23.66 -21.55 -8.48
N VAL A 379 24.89 -21.03 -8.44
CA VAL A 379 25.98 -21.54 -7.57
C VAL A 379 25.59 -21.46 -6.09
N VAL A 380 25.10 -20.30 -5.63
CA VAL A 380 24.70 -20.14 -4.22
C VAL A 380 23.51 -21.01 -3.86
N HIS A 381 22.52 -21.12 -4.75
CA HIS A 381 21.37 -22.00 -4.55
C HIS A 381 21.74 -23.49 -4.55
N GLN A 382 22.76 -23.90 -5.30
CA GLN A 382 23.28 -25.25 -5.26
C GLN A 382 23.99 -25.53 -3.93
N TRP A 383 24.90 -24.65 -3.52
CA TRP A 383 25.59 -24.75 -2.23
C TRP A 383 24.61 -24.86 -1.04
N LEU A 384 23.56 -24.04 -1.02
CA LEU A 384 22.53 -24.14 0.03
C LEU A 384 21.72 -25.43 0.00
N ARG A 385 21.59 -26.10 -1.16
CA ARG A 385 20.88 -27.39 -1.26
C ARG A 385 21.76 -28.55 -0.80
N GLU A 386 23.05 -28.49 -1.09
CA GLU A 386 24.01 -29.55 -0.75
C GLU A 386 24.35 -29.52 0.74
N ASP A 387 24.57 -28.33 1.31
CA ASP A 387 25.07 -28.18 2.68
C ASP A 387 24.01 -27.63 3.67
N GLY A 388 22.88 -27.10 3.18
CA GLY A 388 21.84 -26.49 4.02
C GLY A 388 20.94 -27.46 4.78
N HIS A 389 21.32 -28.73 4.89
CA HIS A 389 20.66 -29.75 5.74
C HIS A 389 21.50 -30.13 6.96
N ALA A 390 22.70 -29.55 7.12
CA ALA A 390 23.54 -29.78 8.28
C ALA A 390 23.23 -28.75 9.38
N ALA A 391 22.24 -29.02 10.23
CA ALA A 391 22.27 -28.48 11.59
C ALA A 391 22.97 -29.51 12.50
N PRO A 392 23.88 -29.10 13.40
CA PRO A 392 24.46 -30.01 14.38
C PRO A 392 23.40 -30.31 15.45
N ASP A 393 22.98 -31.57 15.55
CA ASP A 393 22.46 -32.11 16.79
C ASP A 393 23.64 -32.26 17.77
N SER A 394 23.73 -31.35 18.75
CA SER A 394 24.39 -31.59 20.04
C SER A 394 24.03 -30.50 21.05
#